data_AF-A0A8J3TY14-F1
#
_entry.id   AF-A0A8J3TY14-F1
#
_cell.length_a   1.000
_cell.length_b   1.000
_cell.length_c   1.000
_cell.angle_alpha   90.00
_cell.angle_beta   90.00
_cell.angle_gamma   90.00
#
_symmetry.space_group_name_H-M   'P 1'
#
loop_
_entity.id
_entity.type
_entity.pdbx_description
1 polymer ?
#
loop_
_entity_poly.entity_id
_entity_poly.type
_entity_poly.pdbx_seq_one_letter_code
_entity_poly.pdbx_strand_id
1 'polypeptide(L)' 'MAKTLELPVLLRLIDERSVAFRAAVASAPSLEVQVPTCPEWTLLDLVQHLVR' A
#
# COMPACT_ATOMS: atom_id res chain seq x y z
N MET A 1 -12.70 18.53 3.43
CA MET A 1 -11.66 19.29 4.16
C MET A 1 -10.54 18.33 4.52
N ALA A 2 -9.32 18.56 4.03
CA ALA A 2 -8.17 17.79 4.48
C ALA A 2 -7.73 18.34 5.85
N LYS A 3 -7.69 17.48 6.87
CA LYS A 3 -7.09 17.83 8.16
C LYS A 3 -5.57 17.73 7.99
N THR A 4 -4.87 18.85 8.10
CA THR A 4 -3.40 18.83 8.16
C THR A 4 -2.99 18.09 9.42
N LEU A 5 -2.27 16.99 9.26
CA LEU A 5 -1.73 16.20 10.36
C LEU A 5 -0.32 16.68 10.69
N GLU A 6 0.04 16.61 11.96
CA GLU A 6 1.40 16.89 12.42
C GLU A 6 2.39 15.87 11.82
N LEU A 7 3.62 16.32 11.55
CA LEU A 7 4.65 15.49 10.93
C LEU A 7 4.87 14.14 11.65
N PRO A 8 4.95 14.06 12.99
CA PRO A 8 5.10 12.77 13.68
C PRO A 8 3.93 11.81 13.43
N VAL A 9 2.72 12.33 13.28
CA VAL A 9 1.52 11.52 12.97
C VAL A 9 1.59 11.01 11.54
N LEU A 10 2.02 11.84 10.59
CA LEU A 10 2.22 11.43 9.20
C LEU A 10 3.26 10.31 9.08
N LEU A 11 4.41 10.46 9.74
CA LEU A 11 5.47 9.44 9.73
C LEU A 11 4.97 8.10 10.28
N ARG A 12 4.22 8.12 11.39
CA ARG A 12 3.63 6.92 11.97
C ARG A 12 2.63 6.25 11.02
N LEU A 13 1.77 7.03 10.35
CA LEU A 13 0.80 6.50 9.40
C LEU A 13 1.49 5.87 8.18
N ILE A 14 2.59 6.45 7.70
CA ILE A 14 3.39 5.88 6.62
C ILE A 14 3.98 4.55 7.06
N ASP A 15 4.55 4.46 8.26
CA ASP A 15 5.13 3.22 8.78
C ASP A 15 4.09 2.11 8.92
N GLU A 16 2.97 2.41 9.60
CA GLU A 16 1.86 1.46 9.82
C GLU A 16 1.31 0.92 8.49
N ARG A 17 1.10 1.81 7.50
CA ARG A 17 0.58 1.41 6.18
C ARG A 17 1.61 0.65 5.35
N SER A 18 2.90 1.01 5.47
CA SER A 18 3.99 0.31 4.80
C SER A 18 4.15 -1.13 5.33
N VAL A 19 4.05 -1.31 6.65
CA VAL A 19 4.05 -2.63 7.28
C VAL A 19 2.85 -3.46 6.81
N ALA A 20 1.65 -2.89 6.86
CA ALA A 20 0.44 -3.57 6.41
C ALA A 20 0.52 -3.98 4.93
N PHE A 21 1.03 -3.09 4.06
CA PHE A 21 1.22 -3.38 2.65
C PHE A 21 2.21 -4.52 2.42
N ARG A 22 3.39 -4.48 3.06
CA ARG A 22 4.38 -5.56 2.95
C ARG A 22 3.85 -6.90 3.44
N ALA A 23 3.07 -6.92 4.52
CA ALA A 23 2.42 -8.13 5.03
C ALA A 23 1.37 -8.69 4.04
N ALA A 24 0.60 -7.82 3.39
CA ALA A 24 -0.35 -8.22 2.35
C ALA A 24 0.38 -8.83 1.14
N VAL A 25 1.48 -8.23 0.69
CA VAL A 25 2.32 -8.79 -0.38
C VAL A 25 2.91 -10.14 -0.01
N ALA A 26 3.44 -10.29 1.20
CA ALA A 26 4.04 -11.54 1.67
C ALA A 26 3.03 -12.68 1.87
N SER A 27 1.77 -12.36 2.17
CA SER A 27 0.70 -13.36 2.38
C SER A 27 -0.11 -13.66 1.13
N ALA A 28 0.10 -12.93 0.04
CA ALA A 28 -0.63 -13.14 -1.20
C ALA A 28 -0.26 -14.51 -1.82
N PRO A 29 -1.25 -15.29 -2.30
CA PRO A 29 -1.00 -16.57 -2.95
C PRO A 29 -0.32 -16.41 -4.32
N SER A 30 -0.46 -15.24 -4.96
CA SER A 30 0.19 -14.84 -6.21
C SER A 30 0.22 -13.32 -6.29
N LEU A 31 1.18 -12.76 -7.03
CA LEU A 31 1.23 -11.31 -7.31
C LEU A 31 0.30 -10.87 -8.45
N GLU A 32 -0.32 -11.81 -9.16
CA GLU A 32 -1.27 -11.54 -10.25
C GLU A 32 -2.71 -11.27 -9.74
N VAL A 33 -2.94 -11.33 -8.43
CA VAL A 33 -4.25 -11.01 -7.85
C VAL A 33 -4.59 -9.53 -8.09
N GLN A 34 -5.84 -9.26 -8.42
CA GLN A 34 -6.33 -7.90 -8.66
C GLN A 34 -6.46 -7.12 -7.36
N VAL A 35 -6.10 -5.83 -7.40
CA VAL A 35 -6.26 -4.93 -6.25
C VAL A 35 -7.77 -4.65 -6.06
N PRO A 36 -8.34 -4.87 -4.86
CA PRO A 36 -9.79 -4.81 -4.66
C PRO A 36 -10.45 -3.48 -5.04
N THR A 37 -9.74 -2.35 -4.89
CA THR A 37 -10.25 -1.01 -5.19
C THR A 37 -9.85 -0.49 -6.57
N CYS A 38 -8.92 -1.20 -7.25
CA CYS A 38 -8.37 -0.84 -8.56
C CYS A 38 -8.22 -2.15 -9.36
N PRO A 39 -9.33 -2.73 -9.86
CA PRO A 39 -9.34 -4.02 -10.54
C PRO A 39 -8.64 -4.02 -11.91
N GLU A 40 -8.15 -2.86 -12.35
CA GLU A 40 -7.25 -2.72 -13.49
C GLU A 40 -5.79 -3.05 -13.17
N TRP A 41 -5.42 -3.12 -11.88
CA TRP A 41 -4.04 -3.33 -11.43
C TRP A 41 -3.92 -4.65 -10.66
N THR A 42 -2.88 -5.41 -11.00
CA THR A 42 -2.42 -6.52 -10.17
C THR A 42 -1.67 -6.02 -8.95
N LEU A 43 -1.47 -6.90 -7.96
CA LEU A 43 -0.62 -6.61 -6.80
C LEU A 43 0.83 -6.33 -7.23
N LEU A 44 1.33 -6.98 -8.29
CA LEU A 44 2.62 -6.67 -8.89
C LEU A 44 2.68 -5.22 -9.42
N ASP A 45 1.66 -4.79 -10.15
CA ASP A 45 1.59 -3.42 -10.69
C ASP A 45 1.64 -2.39 -9.56
N LEU A 46 0.91 -2.65 -8.47
CA LEU A 46 0.92 -1.78 -7.29
C LEU A 46 2.29 -1.73 -6.62
N VAL A 47 2.97 -2.86 -6.45
CA VAL A 47 4.34 -2.89 -5.90
C VAL A 47 5.29 -2.10 -6.80
N GLN A 48 5.26 -2.32 -8.12
CA GLN A 48 6.11 -1.63 -9.08
C GLN A 48 5.84 -0.12 -9.11
N HIS A 49 4.59 0.29 -8.95
CA HIS A 49 4.22 1.70 -8.90
C HIS A 49 4.80 2.42 -7.68
N LEU A 50 4.80 1.78 -6.50
CA LEU A 50 5.24 2.39 -5.25
C LEU A 50 6.77 2.46 -5.10
N VAL A 51 7.53 1.64 -5.84
CA VAL A 51 9.00 1.59 -5.77
C VAL A 51 9.70 2.38 -6.88
N ARG A 52 8.94 2.93 -7.84
CA ARG A 52 9.44 3.86 -8.85
C ARG A 52 9.54 5.26 -8.25
#